data_AF-A0A0M5IQC0-F1
#
_entry.id   AF-A0A0M5IQC0-F1
#
_cell.length_a   1.000
_cell.length_b   1.000
_cell.length_c   1.000
_cell.angle_alpha   90.00
_cell.angle_beta   90.00
_cell.angle_gamma   90.00
#
_symmetry.space_group_name_H-M   'P 1'
#
loop_
_entity.id
_entity.type
_entity.pdbx_description
1 polymer ?
#
loop_
_entity_poly.entity_id
_entity_poly.type
_entity_poly.pdbx_seq_one_letter_code
_entity_poly.pdbx_strand_id
1 'polypeptide(L)'
;MCEPATLALAAAAVTAAGQGYAALQSAAASRYEARVADRNAKLENEAAFRASENTKTEALAHYRRVAQLKGEQRVAQAANGVSLDFGSAADVAADTDLLAREDAKRIYDQGAEAVRGFDISAANYRSSAKASRFAAKGAIVKGAFDMASTALNAASQYSKMKAS
;
A
#
# COMPACT_ATOMS: atom_id res chain seq x y z
N MET A 1 -35.16 45.62 23.10
CA MET A 1 -33.79 45.32 23.54
C MET A 1 -33.70 43.82 23.68
N CYS A 2 -32.83 43.14 22.93
CA CYS A 2 -32.70 41.69 23.06
C CYS A 2 -32.15 41.38 24.45
N GLU A 3 -32.88 40.59 25.25
CA GLU A 3 -32.40 40.19 26.58
C GLU A 3 -31.03 39.51 26.43
N PRO A 4 -30.05 39.79 27.29
CA PRO A 4 -28.69 39.24 27.19
C PRO A 4 -28.66 37.70 27.11
N ALA A 5 -29.67 37.04 27.68
CA ALA A 5 -29.86 35.59 27.57
C ALA A 5 -30.14 35.10 26.13
N THR A 6 -30.90 35.85 25.34
CA THR A 6 -31.18 35.50 23.93
C THR A 6 -29.96 35.65 23.03
N LEU A 7 -29.13 36.66 23.30
CA LEU A 7 -27.86 36.85 22.58
C LEU A 7 -26.84 35.74 22.89
N ALA A 8 -26.74 35.34 24.16
CA ALA A 8 -25.85 34.26 24.60
C ALA A 8 -26.25 32.89 24.02
N LEU A 9 -27.56 32.59 23.99
CA LEU A 9 -28.09 31.37 23.36
C LEU A 9 -27.87 31.36 21.85
N ALA A 10 -28.10 32.50 21.18
CA ALA A 10 -27.86 32.63 19.73
C ALA A 10 -26.38 32.47 19.38
N ALA A 11 -25.47 33.07 20.17
CA ALA A 11 -24.03 32.92 19.98
C ALA A 11 -23.58 31.45 20.18
N ALA A 12 -24.07 30.78 21.23
CA ALA A 12 -23.77 29.36 21.47
C ALA A 12 -24.27 28.45 20.35
N ALA A 13 -25.44 28.73 19.78
CA ALA A 13 -25.98 27.98 18.65
C ALA A 13 -25.13 28.13 17.38
N VAL A 14 -24.65 29.34 17.08
CA VAL A 14 -23.76 29.59 15.92
C VAL A 14 -22.41 28.90 16.12
N THR A 15 -21.82 28.95 17.31
CA THR A 15 -20.55 28.26 17.61
C THR A 15 -20.68 26.74 17.50
N ALA A 16 -21.76 26.17 18.03
CA ALA A 16 -22.02 24.73 17.94
C ALA A 16 -22.20 24.27 16.47
N ALA A 17 -22.93 25.05 15.66
CA ALA A 17 -23.11 24.76 14.24
C ALA A 17 -21.77 24.81 13.45
N GLY A 18 -20.91 25.79 13.74
CA GLY A 18 -19.58 25.89 13.14
C GLY A 18 -18.66 24.72 13.49
N GLN A 19 -18.68 24.25 14.74
CA GLN A 19 -17.90 23.09 15.21
C GLN A 19 -18.36 21.79 14.55
N GLY A 20 -19.68 21.58 14.42
CA GLY A 20 -20.23 20.41 13.72
C GLY A 20 -19.85 20.37 12.24
N TYR A 21 -19.87 21.51 11.55
CA TYR A 21 -19.45 21.60 10.16
C TYR A 21 -17.95 21.31 9.98
N ALA A 22 -17.09 21.87 10.83
CA ALA A 22 -15.65 21.62 10.80
C ALA A 22 -15.32 20.13 11.03
N ALA A 23 -16.04 19.47 11.95
CA ALA A 23 -15.89 18.04 12.20
C ALA A 23 -16.29 17.19 10.99
N LEU A 24 -17.41 17.53 10.32
CA LEU A 24 -17.85 16.85 9.09
C LEU A 24 -16.85 17.02 7.95
N GLN A 25 -16.32 18.23 7.77
CA GLN A 25 -15.31 18.51 6.75
C GLN A 25 -14.02 17.73 7.01
N SER A 26 -13.54 17.71 8.26
CA SER A 26 -12.38 16.91 8.67
C SER A 26 -12.60 15.42 8.40
N ALA A 27 -13.78 14.90 8.75
CA ALA A 27 -14.13 13.51 8.48
C ALA A 27 -14.21 13.18 6.98
N ALA A 28 -14.73 14.11 6.16
CA ALA A 28 -14.76 13.96 4.71
C ALA A 28 -13.37 13.92 4.10
N ALA A 29 -12.46 14.78 4.56
CA ALA A 29 -11.05 14.79 4.14
C ALA A 29 -10.35 13.47 4.48
N SER A 30 -10.46 13.00 5.73
CA SER A 30 -9.84 11.72 6.11
C SER A 30 -10.46 10.52 5.38
N ARG A 31 -11.77 10.55 5.04
CA ARG A 31 -12.38 9.53 4.17
C ARG A 31 -11.86 9.59 2.73
N TYR A 32 -11.52 10.77 2.23
CA TYR A 32 -10.89 10.91 0.92
C TYR A 32 -9.48 10.31 0.92
N GLU A 33 -8.65 10.65 1.91
CA GLU A 33 -7.32 10.05 2.11
C GLU A 33 -7.38 8.52 2.18
N ALA A 34 -8.36 7.97 2.91
CA ALA A 34 -8.55 6.53 2.97
C ALA A 34 -8.83 5.91 1.59
N ARG A 35 -9.61 6.58 0.75
CA ARG A 35 -9.90 6.12 -0.62
C ARG A 35 -8.68 6.21 -1.52
N VAL A 36 -7.85 7.23 -1.36
CA VAL A 36 -6.57 7.35 -2.09
C VAL A 36 -5.63 6.22 -1.67
N ALA A 37 -5.50 5.98 -0.36
CA ALA A 37 -4.67 4.89 0.15
C ALA A 37 -5.16 3.52 -0.34
N ASP A 38 -6.46 3.24 -0.36
CA ASP A 38 -6.99 1.99 -0.93
C ASP A 38 -6.67 1.84 -2.43
N ARG A 39 -6.73 2.94 -3.20
CA ARG A 39 -6.35 2.93 -4.62
C ARG A 39 -4.87 2.64 -4.80
N ASN A 40 -4.02 3.26 -3.99
CA ASN A 40 -2.59 2.99 -4.01
C ASN A 40 -2.32 1.53 -3.65
N ALA A 41 -2.95 1.00 -2.61
CA ALA A 41 -2.85 -0.41 -2.27
C ALA A 41 -3.26 -1.34 -3.42
N LYS A 42 -4.26 -0.97 -4.22
CA LYS A 42 -4.66 -1.73 -5.41
C LYS A 42 -3.59 -1.69 -6.51
N LEU A 43 -3.05 -0.50 -6.80
CA LEU A 43 -1.96 -0.33 -7.76
C LEU A 43 -0.72 -1.14 -7.39
N GLU A 44 -0.38 -1.20 -6.10
CA GLU A 44 0.71 -2.03 -5.59
C GLU A 44 0.45 -3.52 -5.84
N ASN A 45 -0.77 -4.03 -5.60
CA ASN A 45 -1.08 -5.44 -5.92
C ASN A 45 -1.01 -5.71 -7.43
N GLU A 46 -1.42 -4.76 -8.28
CA GLU A 46 -1.30 -4.87 -9.73
C GLU A 46 0.18 -4.82 -10.17
N ALA A 47 1.02 -4.04 -9.49
CA ALA A 47 2.47 -4.04 -9.70
C ALA A 47 3.11 -5.37 -9.28
N ALA A 48 2.70 -5.94 -8.14
CA ALA A 48 3.13 -7.25 -7.67
C ALA A 48 2.80 -8.35 -8.70
N PHE A 49 1.58 -8.36 -9.23
CA PHE A 49 1.19 -9.31 -10.27
C PHE A 49 2.06 -9.17 -11.53
N ARG A 50 2.27 -7.94 -12.01
CA ARG A 50 3.13 -7.67 -13.17
C ARG A 50 4.57 -8.08 -12.92
N ALA A 51 5.11 -7.85 -11.72
CA ALA A 51 6.45 -8.27 -11.36
C ALA A 51 6.61 -9.79 -11.46
N SER A 52 5.65 -10.55 -10.93
CA SER A 52 5.61 -12.01 -11.08
C SER A 52 5.61 -12.45 -12.56
N GLU A 53 4.79 -11.82 -13.41
CA GLU A 53 4.75 -12.15 -14.85
C GLU A 53 6.06 -11.80 -15.57
N ASN A 54 6.69 -10.68 -15.21
CA ASN A 54 8.00 -10.30 -15.73
C ASN A 54 9.07 -11.31 -15.33
N THR A 55 9.08 -11.77 -14.07
CA THR A 55 10.00 -12.81 -13.59
C THR A 55 9.84 -14.12 -14.37
N LYS A 56 8.61 -14.56 -14.64
CA LYS A 56 8.36 -15.75 -15.47
C LYS A 56 8.91 -15.56 -16.89
N THR A 57 8.68 -14.39 -17.48
CA THR A 57 9.16 -14.06 -18.82
C THR A 57 10.69 -14.04 -18.88
N GLU A 58 11.33 -13.46 -17.87
CA GLU A 58 12.79 -13.42 -17.75
C GLU A 58 13.38 -14.81 -17.57
N ALA A 59 12.78 -15.65 -16.72
CA ALA A 59 13.20 -17.04 -16.55
C ALA A 59 13.08 -17.83 -17.87
N LEU A 60 11.99 -17.66 -18.63
CA LEU A 60 11.84 -18.28 -19.95
C LEU A 60 12.91 -17.81 -20.94
N ALA A 61 13.24 -16.51 -20.94
CA ALA A 61 14.31 -15.98 -21.78
C ALA A 61 15.68 -16.56 -21.39
N HIS A 62 15.95 -16.71 -20.09
CA HIS A 62 17.16 -17.37 -19.57
C HIS A 62 17.27 -18.81 -20.05
N TYR A 63 16.21 -19.61 -19.89
CA TYR A 63 16.21 -21.01 -20.36
C TYR A 63 16.45 -21.13 -21.87
N ARG A 64 15.94 -20.20 -22.68
CA ARG A 64 16.23 -20.17 -24.13
C ARG A 64 17.70 -19.90 -24.41
N ARG A 65 18.33 -18.97 -23.71
CA ARG A 65 19.78 -18.68 -23.83
C ARG A 65 20.62 -19.88 -23.43
N VAL A 66 20.28 -20.53 -22.32
CA VAL A 66 20.96 -21.76 -21.86
C VAL A 66 20.83 -22.88 -22.90
N ALA A 67 19.64 -23.05 -23.49
CA ALA A 67 19.43 -24.04 -24.54
C ALA A 67 20.28 -23.76 -25.79
N GLN A 68 20.37 -22.50 -26.21
CA GLN A 68 21.24 -22.09 -27.32
C GLN A 68 22.72 -22.38 -27.00
N LEU A 69 23.19 -21.97 -25.83
CA LEU A 69 24.57 -22.21 -25.37
C LEU A 69 24.92 -23.70 -25.36
N LYS A 70 24.04 -24.54 -24.82
CA LYS A 70 24.21 -26.00 -24.84
C LYS A 70 24.22 -26.55 -26.27
N GLY A 71 23.42 -25.98 -27.17
CA GLY A 71 23.43 -26.32 -28.60
C GLY A 71 24.77 -26.00 -29.26
N GLU A 72 25.31 -24.81 -29.02
CA GLU A 72 26.62 -24.36 -29.51
C GLU A 72 27.76 -25.25 -28.96
N GLN A 73 27.73 -25.57 -27.66
CA GLN A 73 28.67 -26.50 -27.03
C GLN A 73 28.63 -27.89 -27.69
N ARG A 74 27.44 -28.43 -27.99
CA ARG A 74 27.29 -29.73 -28.69
C ARG A 74 27.87 -29.71 -30.09
N VAL A 75 27.62 -28.64 -30.86
CA VAL A 75 28.17 -28.49 -32.21
C VAL A 75 29.70 -28.37 -32.17
N ALA A 76 30.25 -27.58 -31.23
CA ALA A 76 31.69 -27.44 -31.06
C ALA A 76 32.36 -28.76 -30.65
N GLN A 77 31.74 -29.56 -29.78
CA GLN A 77 32.22 -30.89 -29.41
C GLN A 77 32.20 -31.86 -30.59
N ALA A 78 31.15 -31.80 -31.42
CA ALA A 78 31.03 -32.62 -32.63
C ALA A 78 32.07 -32.23 -33.71
N ALA A 79 32.32 -30.94 -33.90
CA ALA A 79 33.27 -30.43 -34.89
C ALA A 79 34.74 -30.72 -34.55
N ASN A 80 35.08 -30.76 -33.26
CA ASN A 80 36.44 -31.05 -32.80
C ASN A 80 36.78 -32.55 -32.72
N GLY A 81 35.89 -33.44 -33.21
CA GLY A 81 36.17 -34.86 -33.38
C GLY A 81 36.63 -35.54 -32.08
N VAL A 82 35.74 -35.65 -31.09
CA VAL A 82 35.79 -36.55 -29.91
C VAL A 82 37.19 -37.10 -29.57
N SER A 83 38.15 -36.23 -29.25
CA SER A 83 39.46 -36.62 -28.73
C SER A 83 40.07 -35.62 -27.74
N LEU A 84 39.26 -34.68 -27.23
CA LEU A 84 39.59 -33.91 -26.04
C LEU A 84 38.80 -34.53 -24.89
N ASP A 85 39.47 -35.48 -24.21
CA ASP A 85 39.10 -36.16 -22.97
C ASP A 85 37.61 -36.04 -22.57
N PHE A 86 36.82 -37.09 -22.81
CA PHE A 86 35.36 -37.14 -22.64
C PHE A 86 34.88 -36.58 -21.28
N GLY A 87 35.74 -36.63 -20.25
CA GLY A 87 35.52 -35.98 -18.95
C GLY A 87 35.37 -34.47 -19.04
N SER A 88 36.24 -33.76 -19.75
CA SER A 88 36.21 -32.28 -19.84
C SER A 88 34.94 -31.74 -20.52
N ALA A 89 34.43 -32.44 -21.54
CA ALA A 89 33.20 -32.05 -22.23
C ALA A 89 31.94 -32.28 -21.38
N ALA A 90 31.94 -33.37 -20.60
CA ALA A 90 30.88 -33.67 -19.65
C ALA A 90 30.90 -32.69 -18.46
N ASP A 91 32.08 -32.34 -17.96
CA ASP A 91 32.29 -31.38 -16.88
C ASP A 91 31.79 -29.99 -17.29
N VAL A 92 32.16 -29.50 -18.49
CA VAL A 92 31.65 -28.21 -18.99
C VAL A 92 30.12 -28.20 -19.13
N ALA A 93 29.52 -29.31 -19.57
CA ALA A 93 28.06 -29.40 -19.67
C ALA A 93 27.39 -29.41 -18.27
N ALA A 94 28.01 -30.08 -17.30
CA ALA A 94 27.55 -30.13 -15.91
C ALA A 94 27.66 -28.75 -15.25
N ASP A 95 28.80 -28.06 -15.40
CA ASP A 95 29.02 -26.70 -14.89
C ASP A 95 28.02 -25.72 -15.52
N THR A 96 27.78 -25.84 -16.83
CA THR A 96 26.78 -25.01 -17.53
C THR A 96 25.38 -25.23 -16.96
N ASP A 97 25.01 -26.46 -16.58
CA ASP A 97 23.72 -26.73 -15.96
C ASP A 97 23.63 -26.20 -14.53
N LEU A 98 24.70 -26.32 -13.76
CA LEU A 98 24.80 -25.78 -12.40
C LEU A 98 24.63 -24.26 -12.41
N LEU A 99 25.41 -23.55 -13.23
CA LEU A 99 25.32 -22.10 -13.39
C LEU A 99 23.93 -21.69 -13.90
N ALA A 100 23.36 -22.42 -14.85
CA ALA A 100 22.02 -22.15 -15.36
C ALA A 100 20.95 -22.23 -14.25
N ARG A 101 21.06 -23.20 -13.34
CA ARG A 101 20.14 -23.36 -12.19
C ARG A 101 20.33 -22.25 -11.16
N GLU A 102 21.57 -21.87 -10.87
CA GLU A 102 21.87 -20.76 -9.96
C GLU A 102 21.30 -19.44 -10.49
N ASP A 103 21.49 -19.15 -11.78
CA ASP A 103 20.92 -17.96 -12.41
C ASP A 103 19.39 -17.99 -12.45
N ALA A 104 18.79 -19.14 -12.76
CA ALA A 104 17.34 -19.28 -12.73
C ALA A 104 16.79 -19.03 -11.31
N LYS A 105 17.43 -19.62 -10.30
CA LYS A 105 17.09 -19.37 -8.89
C LYS A 105 17.19 -17.89 -8.55
N ARG A 106 18.28 -17.22 -8.95
CA ARG A 106 18.49 -15.80 -8.73
C ARG A 106 17.38 -14.94 -9.36
N ILE A 107 16.94 -15.27 -10.59
CA ILE A 107 15.82 -14.59 -11.26
C ILE A 107 14.54 -14.70 -10.41
N TYR A 108 14.22 -15.91 -9.92
CA TYR A 108 13.04 -16.11 -9.08
C TYR A 108 13.15 -15.42 -7.72
N ASP A 109 14.33 -15.47 -7.08
CA ASP A 109 14.56 -14.81 -5.80
C ASP A 109 14.41 -13.28 -5.93
N GLN A 110 14.96 -12.69 -6.99
CA GLN A 110 14.79 -11.25 -7.29
C GLN A 110 13.32 -10.89 -7.55
N GLY A 111 12.60 -11.73 -8.30
CA GLY A 111 11.17 -11.57 -8.53
C GLY A 111 10.35 -11.64 -7.23
N ALA A 112 10.67 -12.59 -6.36
CA ALA A 112 9.99 -12.77 -5.08
C ALA A 112 10.22 -11.57 -4.14
N GLU A 113 11.44 -11.04 -4.08
CA GLU A 113 11.72 -9.82 -3.29
C GLU A 113 11.00 -8.59 -3.86
N ALA A 114 10.90 -8.47 -5.18
CA ALA A 114 10.12 -7.39 -5.81
C ALA A 114 8.63 -7.48 -5.43
N VAL A 115 8.02 -8.66 -5.58
CA VAL A 115 6.63 -8.92 -5.18
C VAL A 115 6.41 -8.60 -3.70
N ARG A 116 7.31 -9.07 -2.83
CA ARG A 116 7.26 -8.82 -1.39
C ARG A 116 7.32 -7.32 -1.06
N GLY A 117 8.14 -6.56 -1.78
CA GLY A 117 8.20 -5.10 -1.63
C GLY A 117 6.86 -4.43 -1.94
N PHE A 118 6.21 -4.82 -3.04
CA PHE A 118 4.88 -4.33 -3.40
C PHE A 118 3.81 -4.75 -2.38
N ASP A 119 3.84 -5.99 -1.88
CA ASP A 119 2.89 -6.47 -0.87
C ASP A 119 3.02 -5.70 0.46
N ILE A 120 4.25 -5.39 0.89
CA ILE A 120 4.51 -4.55 2.07
C ILE A 120 3.95 -3.14 1.85
N SER A 121 4.21 -2.53 0.70
CA SER A 121 3.65 -1.21 0.35
C SER A 121 2.12 -1.22 0.33
N ALA A 122 1.51 -2.25 -0.26
CA ALA A 122 0.07 -2.44 -0.25
C ALA A 122 -0.50 -2.57 1.17
N ALA A 123 0.15 -3.35 2.04
CA ALA A 123 -0.24 -3.50 3.44
C ALA A 123 -0.14 -2.17 4.20
N ASN A 124 0.93 -1.40 3.98
CA ASN A 124 1.10 -0.07 4.56
C ASN A 124 -0.02 0.89 4.14
N TYR A 125 -0.36 0.93 2.84
CA TYR A 125 -1.47 1.75 2.36
C TYR A 125 -2.82 1.30 2.96
N ARG A 126 -3.09 0.00 3.08
CA ARG A 126 -4.30 -0.50 3.74
C ARG A 126 -4.35 -0.09 5.22
N SER A 127 -3.20 -0.08 5.89
CA SER A 127 -3.08 0.39 7.28
C SER A 127 -3.39 1.89 7.37
N SER A 128 -2.80 2.72 6.50
CA SER A 128 -3.08 4.15 6.40
C SER A 128 -4.56 4.42 6.11
N ALA A 129 -5.19 3.65 5.22
CA ALA A 129 -6.61 3.78 4.93
C ALA A 129 -7.49 3.50 6.16
N LYS A 130 -7.15 2.46 6.95
CA LYS A 130 -7.81 2.18 8.22
C LYS A 130 -7.62 3.32 9.20
N ALA A 131 -6.39 3.82 9.36
CA ALA A 131 -6.09 4.95 10.24
C ALA A 131 -6.89 6.21 9.87
N SER A 132 -6.93 6.61 8.60
CA SER A 132 -7.72 7.77 8.16
C SER A 132 -9.23 7.54 8.36
N ARG A 133 -9.74 6.32 8.20
CA ARG A 133 -11.14 6.00 8.57
C ARG A 133 -11.40 6.14 10.06
N PHE A 134 -10.47 5.72 10.91
CA PHE A 134 -10.56 5.92 12.36
C PHE A 134 -10.51 7.40 12.72
N ALA A 135 -9.62 8.18 12.10
CA ALA A 135 -9.55 9.63 12.27
C ALA A 135 -10.88 10.30 11.87
N ALA A 136 -11.49 9.88 10.74
CA ALA A 136 -12.79 10.39 10.33
C ALA A 136 -13.89 10.11 11.35
N LYS A 137 -13.93 8.90 11.93
CA LYS A 137 -14.87 8.56 12.99
C LYS A 137 -14.61 9.39 14.25
N GLY A 138 -13.34 9.54 14.64
CA GLY A 138 -12.92 10.36 15.78
C GLY A 138 -13.33 11.82 15.62
N ALA A 139 -13.17 12.41 14.43
CA ALA A 139 -13.58 13.77 14.14
C ALA A 139 -15.09 13.97 14.32
N ILE A 140 -15.91 13.02 13.85
CA ILE A 140 -17.38 13.06 14.03
C ILE A 140 -17.75 12.95 15.51
N VAL A 141 -17.15 11.99 16.24
CA VAL A 141 -17.44 11.80 17.67
C VAL A 141 -17.02 13.02 18.48
N LYS A 142 -15.84 13.57 18.20
CA LYS A 142 -15.37 14.81 18.82
C LYS A 142 -16.31 15.97 18.52
N GLY A 143 -16.70 16.16 17.25
CA GLY A 143 -17.66 17.20 16.87
C GLY A 143 -18.99 17.07 17.60
N ALA A 144 -19.52 15.85 17.73
CA ALA A 144 -20.75 15.60 18.49
C ALA A 144 -20.59 15.93 19.99
N PHE A 145 -19.44 15.59 20.59
CA PHE A 145 -19.13 15.91 21.98
C PHE A 145 -18.94 17.42 22.20
N ASP A 146 -18.25 18.11 21.29
CA ASP A 146 -18.05 19.56 21.32
C ASP A 146 -19.40 20.29 21.18
N MET A 147 -20.30 19.81 20.32
CA MET A 147 -21.67 20.33 20.22
C MET A 147 -22.48 20.08 21.50
N ALA A 148 -22.42 18.87 22.07
CA ALA A 148 -23.14 18.53 23.30
C ALA A 148 -22.64 19.34 24.51
N SER A 149 -21.31 19.51 24.64
CA SER A 149 -20.72 20.34 25.69
C SER A 149 -21.07 21.81 25.53
N THR A 150 -21.10 22.33 24.30
CA THR A 150 -21.57 23.70 24.00
C THR A 150 -23.03 23.88 24.38
N ALA A 151 -23.90 22.93 24.04
CA ALA A 151 -25.32 22.97 24.43
C ALA A 151 -25.52 22.90 25.94
N LEU A 152 -24.77 22.04 26.64
CA LEU A 152 -24.81 21.93 28.11
C LEU A 152 -24.31 23.22 28.78
N ASN A 153 -23.23 23.81 28.27
CA ASN A 153 -22.71 25.08 28.76
C ASN A 153 -23.73 26.21 28.57
N ALA A 154 -24.38 26.27 27.40
CA ALA A 154 -25.46 27.23 27.14
C ALA A 154 -26.65 27.04 28.08
N ALA A 155 -27.08 25.78 28.33
CA ALA A 155 -28.15 25.47 29.26
C ALA A 155 -27.79 25.84 30.71
N SER A 156 -26.55 25.58 31.14
CA SER A 156 -26.07 25.95 32.48
C SER A 156 -26.03 27.48 32.67
N GLN A 157 -25.59 28.24 31.66
CA GLN A 157 -25.61 29.71 31.69
C GLN A 157 -27.04 30.24 31.74
N TYR A 158 -27.95 29.66 30.96
CA TYR A 158 -29.37 30.02 31.00
C TYR A 158 -29.99 29.75 32.39
N SER A 159 -29.70 28.60 33.01
CA SER A 159 -30.19 28.28 34.36
C SER A 159 -29.69 29.26 35.41
N LYS A 160 -28.41 29.68 35.34
CA LYS A 160 -27.81 30.67 36.26
C LYS A 160 -28.45 32.05 36.10
N MET A 161 -28.73 32.48 34.87
CA MET A 161 -29.41 33.74 34.60
C MET A 161 -30.87 33.75 35.10
N LYS A 162 -31.57 32.61 35.07
CA LYS A 162 -32.94 32.50 35.59
C LYS A 162 -33.02 32.40 37.12
N ALA A 163 -31.94 31.99 37.77
CA ALA A 163 -31.83 31.90 39.23
C ALA A 163 -31.29 33.19 39.89
N SER A 164 -30.93 34.20 39.09
CA SER A 164 -30.52 35.55 39.51
C SER A 164 -31.70 36.51 39.40
#